data_AF-A0A219XSV2-F1
#
_entry.id   AF-A0A219XSV2-F1
#
_cell.length_a   1.000
_cell.length_b   1.000
_cell.length_c   1.000
_cell.angle_alpha   90.00
_cell.angle_beta   90.00
_cell.angle_gamma   90.00
#
_symmetry.space_group_name_H-M   'P 1'
#
loop_
_entity.id
_entity.type
_entity.pdbx_description
1 polymer ?
#
loop_
_entity_poly.entity_id
_entity_poly.type
_entity_poly.pdbx_seq_one_letter_code
_entity_poly.pdbx_strand_id
1 'polypeptide(L)'
;YVGTQHTRLHAPFKYLGAAADWVFPARLMNSTSLWYFHTDQWRYDGMPLDTQWAADAKRCPAYNHAADFNALAVRLGWLPFFPQFDRKNPLQLYEEALQAGCKTDEEVKAWVLRQFQEGKLDFALPHIDKPENHLKVLTVWRGNLIGTSMRGHELALKHFLGTHHNVLYDAEPAKALVKEIEWDAEK
;
A
#
# COMPACT_ATOMS: atom_id res chain seq x y z
N TYR A 1 -6.22 26.83 10.25
CA TYR A 1 -7.15 25.81 10.77
C TYR A 1 -7.65 24.98 9.60
N VAL A 2 -7.73 23.65 9.74
CA VAL A 2 -8.22 22.71 8.69
C VAL A 2 -9.37 21.89 9.28
N GLY A 3 -9.27 20.56 9.35
CA GLY A 3 -10.22 19.71 10.07
C GLY A 3 -10.09 19.80 11.59
N THR A 4 -10.86 18.95 12.28
CA THR A 4 -10.87 18.79 13.74
C THR A 4 -9.89 17.70 14.21
N GLN A 5 -8.64 17.73 13.75
CA GLN A 5 -7.65 16.67 14.05
C GLN A 5 -7.18 16.63 15.52
N HIS A 6 -7.41 17.69 16.29
CA HIS A 6 -6.92 17.77 17.66
C HIS A 6 -7.82 16.99 18.62
N THR A 7 -7.52 15.70 18.81
CA THR A 7 -8.13 14.84 19.84
C THR A 7 -7.45 15.10 21.18
N ARG A 8 -8.09 15.86 22.08
CA ARG A 8 -7.52 16.22 23.40
C ARG A 8 -7.08 14.99 24.21
N LEU A 9 -7.92 13.95 24.23
CA LEU A 9 -7.65 12.68 24.92
C LEU A 9 -7.06 11.64 23.94
N HIS A 10 -5.93 11.98 23.32
CA HIS A 10 -5.35 11.18 22.24
C HIS A 10 -4.91 9.77 22.65
N ALA A 11 -4.26 9.65 23.81
CA ALA A 11 -3.76 8.37 24.30
C ALA A 11 -4.90 7.35 24.48
N PRO A 12 -5.93 7.59 25.32
CA PRO A 12 -7.00 6.60 25.48
C PRO A 12 -7.78 6.34 24.19
N PHE A 13 -7.99 7.37 23.36
CA PHE A 13 -8.64 7.18 22.05
C PHE A 13 -7.86 6.21 21.16
N LYS A 14 -6.53 6.35 21.08
CA LYS A 14 -5.68 5.45 20.31
C LYS A 14 -5.68 4.03 20.85
N TYR A 15 -5.52 3.84 22.17
CA TYR A 15 -5.45 2.50 22.75
C TYR A 15 -6.77 1.74 22.56
N LEU A 16 -7.91 2.38 22.88
CA LEU A 16 -9.23 1.77 22.70
C LEU A 16 -9.57 1.56 21.21
N GLY A 17 -9.31 2.54 20.35
CA GLY A 17 -9.60 2.46 18.92
C GLY A 17 -8.77 1.40 18.18
N ALA A 18 -7.60 1.05 18.71
CA ALA A 18 -6.70 0.04 18.16
C ALA A 18 -6.81 -1.33 18.86
N ALA A 19 -7.67 -1.46 19.89
CA ALA A 19 -7.71 -2.62 20.79
C ALA A 19 -6.32 -2.98 21.37
N ALA A 20 -5.49 -1.97 21.62
CA ALA A 20 -4.10 -2.12 22.04
C ALA A 20 -3.96 -2.54 23.51
N ASP A 21 -5.07 -2.58 24.26
CA ASP A 21 -5.17 -3.21 25.57
C ASP A 21 -5.21 -4.75 25.49
N TRP A 22 -5.56 -5.32 24.33
CA TRP A 22 -5.58 -6.76 24.09
C TRP A 22 -4.40 -7.24 23.24
N VAL A 23 -4.13 -6.58 22.12
CA VAL A 23 -3.10 -6.98 21.16
C VAL A 23 -2.39 -5.76 20.60
N PHE A 24 -1.06 -5.80 20.54
CA PHE A 24 -0.23 -4.74 19.99
C PHE A 24 0.86 -5.32 19.07
N PRO A 25 1.23 -4.68 17.95
CA PRO A 25 0.69 -3.42 17.40
C PRO A 25 -0.53 -3.59 16.49
N ALA A 26 -1.35 -2.54 16.38
CA ALA A 26 -2.42 -2.49 15.38
C ALA A 26 -1.89 -2.15 13.98
N ARG A 27 -2.63 -2.59 12.95
CA ARG A 27 -2.32 -2.35 11.54
C ARG A 27 -2.83 -0.98 11.11
N LEU A 28 -1.96 0.03 11.21
CA LEU A 28 -2.24 1.38 10.71
C LEU A 28 -1.72 1.56 9.29
N MET A 29 -2.48 2.25 8.46
CA MET A 29 -2.17 2.48 7.05
C MET A 29 -2.34 3.96 6.68
N ASN A 30 -1.44 4.51 5.88
CA ASN A 30 -1.60 5.85 5.32
C ASN A 30 -2.51 5.80 4.08
N SER A 31 -3.69 6.38 4.18
CA SER A 31 -4.74 6.24 3.16
C SER A 31 -4.35 6.76 1.77
N THR A 32 -3.47 7.76 1.67
CA THR A 32 -3.04 8.29 0.36
C THR A 32 -2.35 7.22 -0.47
N SER A 33 -1.36 6.51 0.08
CA SER A 33 -0.73 5.39 -0.64
C SER A 33 -1.74 4.29 -0.91
N LEU A 34 -2.55 3.91 0.09
CA LEU A 34 -3.54 2.85 -0.06
C LEU A 34 -4.45 3.09 -1.28
N TRP A 35 -5.08 4.26 -1.35
CA TRP A 35 -6.01 4.54 -2.43
C TRP A 35 -5.31 4.84 -3.74
N TYR A 36 -4.14 5.47 -3.75
CA TYR A 36 -3.37 5.70 -4.97
C TYR A 36 -3.07 4.39 -5.72
N PHE A 37 -2.76 3.33 -4.97
CA PHE A 37 -2.48 2.01 -5.52
C PHE A 37 -3.75 1.18 -5.80
N HIS A 38 -4.67 1.05 -4.84
CA HIS A 38 -5.87 0.20 -4.99
C HIS A 38 -6.96 0.79 -5.91
N THR A 39 -6.82 2.04 -6.36
CA THR A 39 -7.70 2.66 -7.37
C THR A 39 -6.96 2.92 -8.69
N ASP A 40 -5.77 2.34 -8.85
CA ASP A 40 -4.95 2.40 -10.06
C ASP A 40 -4.61 3.82 -10.54
N GLN A 41 -4.71 4.82 -9.66
CA GLN A 41 -4.34 6.21 -9.97
C GLN A 41 -2.87 6.34 -10.39
N TRP A 42 -2.01 5.49 -9.85
CA TRP A 42 -0.60 5.42 -10.18
C TRP A 42 -0.31 5.15 -11.67
N ARG A 43 -1.22 4.49 -12.39
CA ARG A 43 -1.08 4.22 -13.84
C ARG A 43 -1.25 5.47 -14.69
N TYR A 44 -2.02 6.43 -14.18
CA TYR A 44 -2.37 7.67 -14.88
C TYR A 44 -1.53 8.86 -14.44
N ASP A 45 -0.62 8.66 -13.48
CA ASP A 45 0.32 9.67 -13.02
C ASP A 45 1.48 9.78 -14.04
N GLY A 46 1.49 10.89 -14.78
CA GLY A 46 2.52 11.17 -15.77
C GLY A 46 3.68 12.01 -15.24
N MET A 47 3.76 12.25 -13.93
CA MET A 47 4.74 13.19 -13.36
C MET A 47 6.06 12.49 -12.99
N PRO A 48 7.14 12.65 -13.78
CA PRO A 48 8.46 12.24 -13.33
C PRO A 48 8.94 13.16 -12.20
N LEU A 49 9.83 12.64 -11.36
CA LEU A 49 10.35 13.38 -10.20
C LEU A 49 11.56 14.28 -10.53
N ASP A 50 11.99 14.34 -11.80
CA ASP A 50 13.12 15.15 -12.26
C ASP A 50 13.06 16.61 -11.79
N THR A 51 11.88 17.21 -11.74
CA THR A 51 11.68 18.60 -11.34
C THR A 51 11.57 18.81 -9.82
N GLN A 52 11.50 17.74 -9.03
CA GLN A 52 11.36 17.80 -7.58
C GLN A 52 12.71 17.84 -6.85
N TRP A 53 13.80 17.52 -7.55
CA TRP A 53 15.16 17.56 -7.00
C TRP A 53 15.66 19.00 -6.90
N ALA A 54 16.35 19.32 -5.81
CA ALA A 54 17.13 20.55 -5.73
C ALA A 54 18.23 20.55 -6.82
N ALA A 55 18.63 21.74 -7.27
CA ALA A 55 19.58 21.90 -8.38
C ALA A 55 20.93 21.19 -8.14
N ASP A 56 21.34 21.08 -6.89
CA ASP A 56 22.60 20.47 -6.41
C ASP A 56 22.42 19.07 -5.81
N ALA A 57 21.19 18.54 -5.78
CA ALA A 57 20.94 17.23 -5.19
C ALA A 57 21.46 16.09 -6.09
N LYS A 58 22.05 15.07 -5.46
CA LYS A 58 22.28 13.78 -6.12
C LYS A 58 20.94 13.10 -6.39
N ARG A 59 20.57 13.00 -7.67
CA ARG A 59 19.33 12.38 -8.12
C ARG A 59 19.33 10.86 -7.92
N CYS A 60 18.14 10.26 -7.93
CA CYS A 60 17.93 8.82 -7.87
C CYS A 60 17.20 8.32 -9.13
N PRO A 61 17.87 8.21 -10.30
CA PRO A 61 17.20 7.89 -11.56
C PRO A 61 16.60 6.47 -11.63
N ALA A 62 16.98 5.58 -10.71
CA ALA A 62 16.38 4.27 -10.58
C ALA A 62 14.91 4.35 -10.11
N TYR A 63 14.55 5.40 -9.36
CA TYR A 63 13.22 5.64 -8.82
C TYR A 63 12.81 7.05 -9.26
N ASN A 64 12.24 7.20 -10.46
CA ASN A 64 11.88 8.53 -11.00
C ASN A 64 10.38 8.79 -11.01
N HIS A 65 9.61 7.94 -10.31
CA HIS A 65 8.17 8.06 -10.19
C HIS A 65 7.75 7.92 -8.72
N ALA A 66 6.64 8.58 -8.34
CA ALA A 66 6.13 8.53 -6.97
C ALA A 66 5.77 7.11 -6.53
N ALA A 67 5.27 6.29 -7.46
CA ALA A 67 4.95 4.87 -7.22
C ALA A 67 6.19 4.06 -6.81
N ASP A 68 7.31 4.22 -7.53
CA ASP A 68 8.56 3.51 -7.25
C ASP A 68 9.14 3.90 -5.88
N PHE A 69 9.11 5.20 -5.55
CA PHE A 69 9.53 5.65 -4.23
C PHE A 69 8.64 5.13 -3.11
N ASN A 70 7.33 4.97 -3.34
CA ASN A 70 6.45 4.36 -2.35
C ASN A 70 6.81 2.89 -2.14
N ALA A 71 7.02 2.13 -3.22
CA ALA A 71 7.45 0.73 -3.14
C ALA A 71 8.77 0.57 -2.36
N LEU A 72 9.75 1.43 -2.65
CA LEU A 72 10.99 1.50 -1.89
C LEU A 72 10.76 1.83 -0.42
N ALA A 73 9.95 2.85 -0.12
CA ALA A 73 9.65 3.28 1.25
C ALA A 73 8.95 2.17 2.06
N VAL A 74 8.08 1.38 1.43
CA VAL A 74 7.43 0.22 2.06
C VAL A 74 8.46 -0.87 2.35
N ARG A 75 9.30 -1.23 1.37
CA ARG A 75 10.36 -2.24 1.54
C ARG A 75 11.37 -1.89 2.64
N LEU A 76 11.67 -0.59 2.81
CA LEU A 76 12.57 -0.08 3.85
C LEU A 76 11.89 0.17 5.21
N GLY A 77 10.59 -0.10 5.33
CA GLY A 77 9.84 0.09 6.58
C GLY A 77 9.56 1.55 6.93
N TRP A 78 9.69 2.48 5.98
CA TRP A 78 9.34 3.90 6.18
C TRP A 78 7.84 4.15 6.13
N LEU A 79 7.13 3.37 5.32
CA LEU A 79 5.67 3.42 5.19
C LEU A 79 5.05 2.03 5.39
N PRO A 80 3.86 1.94 6.00
CA PRO A 80 3.08 0.71 5.96
C PRO A 80 2.47 0.49 4.58
N PHE A 81 2.12 -0.76 4.27
CA PHE A 81 1.25 -1.09 3.14
C PHE A 81 0.40 -2.33 3.44
N PHE A 82 -0.82 -2.36 2.90
CA PHE A 82 -1.72 -3.50 3.04
C PHE A 82 -2.41 -3.85 1.71
N PRO A 83 -2.48 -5.16 1.36
CA PRO A 83 -1.86 -6.31 2.04
C PRO A 83 -0.33 -6.22 2.16
N GLN A 84 0.27 -6.95 3.10
CA GLN A 84 1.72 -6.86 3.37
C GLN A 84 2.53 -7.78 2.45
N PHE A 85 2.10 -9.03 2.33
CA PHE A 85 2.80 -10.09 1.59
C PHE A 85 2.06 -10.42 0.30
N ASP A 86 2.79 -10.65 -0.78
CA ASP A 86 2.22 -11.07 -2.06
C ASP A 86 1.50 -12.41 -1.91
N ARG A 87 0.23 -12.47 -2.30
CA ARG A 87 -0.61 -13.69 -2.38
C ARG A 87 -0.72 -14.52 -1.09
N LYS A 88 -0.20 -14.05 0.04
CA LYS A 88 -0.13 -14.82 1.30
C LYS A 88 -0.92 -14.18 2.42
N ASN A 89 -1.73 -15.01 3.08
CA ASN A 89 -2.34 -14.64 4.36
C ASN A 89 -1.27 -14.68 5.47
N PRO A 90 -1.07 -13.60 6.25
CA PRO A 90 -0.10 -13.58 7.36
C PRO A 90 -0.29 -14.72 8.38
N LEU A 91 -1.52 -15.21 8.57
CA LEU A 91 -1.79 -16.33 9.48
C LEU A 91 -1.25 -17.65 8.90
N GLN A 92 -1.45 -17.89 7.60
CA GLN A 92 -0.89 -19.06 6.91
C GLN A 92 0.64 -19.00 6.88
N LEU A 93 1.22 -17.80 6.68
CA LEU A 93 2.67 -17.61 6.74
C LEU A 93 3.25 -18.00 8.12
N TYR A 94 2.52 -17.72 9.20
CA TYR A 94 2.91 -18.16 10.53
C TYR A 94 2.85 -19.69 10.66
N GLU A 95 1.79 -20.33 10.15
CA GLU A 95 1.65 -21.79 10.13
C GLU A 95 2.79 -22.47 9.33
N GLU A 96 3.18 -21.91 8.19
CA GLU A 96 4.33 -22.38 7.40
C GLU A 96 5.64 -22.33 8.21
N ALA A 97 5.85 -21.26 8.98
CA ALA A 97 7.05 -21.14 9.83
C ALA A 97 7.07 -22.22 10.93
N LEU A 98 5.92 -22.51 11.55
CA LEU A 98 5.79 -23.58 12.53
C LEU A 98 6.07 -24.96 11.91
N GLN A 99 5.56 -25.21 10.70
CA GLN A 99 5.83 -26.45 9.94
C GLN A 99 7.31 -26.57 9.55
N ALA A 100 7.99 -25.45 9.31
CA ALA A 100 9.43 -25.39 9.08
C ALA A 100 10.27 -25.59 10.37
N GLY A 101 9.62 -25.82 11.51
CA GLY A 101 10.27 -26.16 12.78
C GLY A 101 10.55 -24.97 13.70
N CYS A 102 10.06 -23.77 13.39
CA CYS A 102 10.14 -22.63 14.30
C CYS A 102 9.26 -22.87 15.53
N LYS A 103 9.78 -22.60 16.72
CA LYS A 103 9.12 -22.77 18.02
C LYS A 103 9.00 -21.47 18.81
N THR A 104 9.74 -20.43 18.42
CA THR A 104 9.75 -19.12 19.08
C THR A 104 9.52 -17.99 18.09
N ASP A 105 9.06 -16.84 18.59
CA ASP A 105 8.82 -15.65 17.75
C ASP A 105 10.09 -15.16 17.04
N GLU A 106 11.25 -15.24 17.69
CA GLU A 106 12.53 -14.86 17.08
C GLU A 106 12.92 -15.79 15.93
N GLU A 107 12.65 -17.09 16.06
CA GLU A 107 12.86 -18.05 14.97
C GLU A 107 11.91 -17.77 13.80
N VAL A 108 10.65 -17.42 14.07
CA VAL A 108 9.68 -17.03 13.04
C VAL A 108 10.13 -15.77 12.32
N LYS A 109 10.56 -14.72 13.04
CA LYS A 109 11.10 -13.49 12.43
C LYS A 109 12.31 -13.77 11.55
N ALA A 110 13.26 -14.56 12.05
CA ALA A 110 14.44 -14.96 11.28
C ALA A 110 14.06 -15.80 10.06
N TRP A 111 13.07 -16.67 10.17
CA TRP A 111 12.56 -17.47 9.04
C TRP A 111 11.90 -16.60 7.97
N VAL A 112 11.05 -15.65 8.35
CA VAL A 112 10.41 -14.71 7.41
C VAL A 112 11.47 -13.87 6.69
N LEU A 113 12.47 -13.36 7.42
CA LEU A 113 13.59 -12.63 6.82
C LEU A 113 14.32 -13.50 5.77
N ARG A 114 14.61 -14.77 6.08
CA ARG A 114 15.20 -15.69 5.11
C ARG A 114 14.30 -15.90 3.90
N GLN A 115 12.98 -16.00 4.05
CA GLN A 115 12.08 -16.13 2.90
C GLN A 115 12.17 -14.94 1.95
N PHE A 116 12.30 -13.72 2.47
CA PHE A 116 12.56 -12.53 1.64
C PHE A 116 13.94 -12.56 0.99
N GLN A 117 14.99 -12.91 1.74
CA GLN A 117 16.36 -12.97 1.21
C GLN A 117 16.53 -14.04 0.11
N GLU A 118 15.79 -15.14 0.22
CA GLU A 118 15.76 -16.23 -0.75
C GLU A 118 14.79 -15.98 -1.93
N GLY A 119 14.04 -14.88 -1.91
CA GLY A 119 13.05 -14.55 -2.95
C GLY A 119 11.79 -15.43 -2.95
N LYS A 120 11.53 -16.15 -1.85
CA LYS A 120 10.33 -17.01 -1.67
C LYS A 120 9.11 -16.24 -1.15
N LEU A 121 9.35 -15.07 -0.58
CA LEU A 121 8.34 -14.15 -0.09
C LEU A 121 8.62 -12.77 -0.66
N ASP A 122 7.58 -12.07 -1.09
CA ASP A 122 7.67 -10.70 -1.57
C ASP A 122 6.56 -9.83 -0.95
N PHE A 123 6.72 -8.51 -1.06
CA PHE A 123 5.71 -7.54 -0.67
C PHE A 123 4.55 -7.53 -1.67
N ALA A 124 3.35 -7.21 -1.20
CA ALA A 124 2.18 -7.17 -2.08
C ALA A 124 2.19 -5.97 -3.05
N LEU A 125 2.83 -4.85 -2.68
CA LEU A 125 2.76 -3.60 -3.45
C LEU A 125 3.36 -3.71 -4.86
N PRO A 126 4.55 -4.31 -5.08
CA PRO A 126 5.05 -4.59 -6.43
C PRO A 126 4.09 -5.40 -7.31
N HIS A 127 3.15 -6.11 -6.69
CA HIS A 127 2.22 -7.04 -7.31
C HIS A 127 0.77 -6.61 -7.09
N ILE A 128 0.51 -5.31 -6.97
CA ILE A 128 -0.78 -4.78 -6.50
C ILE A 128 -1.98 -5.22 -7.34
N ASP A 129 -1.77 -5.48 -8.63
CA ASP A 129 -2.82 -5.87 -9.58
C ASP A 129 -3.26 -7.33 -9.46
N LYS A 130 -2.50 -8.14 -8.71
CA LYS A 130 -2.87 -9.54 -8.50
C LYS A 130 -4.15 -9.61 -7.65
N PRO A 131 -5.17 -10.38 -8.06
CA PRO A 131 -6.45 -10.43 -7.34
C PRO A 131 -6.32 -10.79 -5.86
N GLU A 132 -5.32 -11.57 -5.46
CA GLU A 132 -5.05 -11.93 -4.08
C GLU A 132 -4.62 -10.74 -3.21
N ASN A 133 -4.06 -9.70 -3.84
CA ASN A 133 -3.57 -8.50 -3.16
C ASN A 133 -4.63 -7.38 -3.09
N HIS A 134 -5.80 -7.53 -3.71
CA HIS A 134 -6.86 -6.52 -3.66
C HIS A 134 -7.56 -6.48 -2.29
N LEU A 135 -7.96 -5.29 -1.85
CA LEU A 135 -8.85 -5.15 -0.70
C LEU A 135 -10.22 -5.75 -1.02
N LYS A 136 -10.70 -6.65 -0.15
CA LYS A 136 -11.97 -7.38 -0.36
C LYS A 136 -13.14 -6.83 0.44
N VAL A 137 -12.85 -6.20 1.57
CA VAL A 137 -13.87 -5.67 2.49
C VAL A 137 -13.49 -4.26 2.86
N LEU A 138 -14.44 -3.34 2.67
CA LEU A 138 -14.32 -1.94 3.02
C LEU A 138 -15.49 -1.54 3.91
N THR A 139 -15.19 -1.06 5.11
CA THR A 139 -16.18 -0.48 6.02
C THR A 139 -16.05 1.03 5.98
N VAL A 140 -17.11 1.72 5.57
CA VAL A 140 -17.19 3.19 5.60
C VAL A 140 -18.16 3.60 6.70
N TRP A 141 -17.66 4.35 7.69
CA TRP A 141 -18.45 4.87 8.79
C TRP A 141 -17.96 6.27 9.18
N ARG A 142 -18.92 7.15 9.51
CA ARG A 142 -18.67 8.58 9.85
C ARG A 142 -17.87 9.35 8.80
N GLY A 143 -18.04 8.97 7.54
CA GLY A 143 -17.49 9.65 6.39
C GLY A 143 -18.29 9.31 5.13
N ASN A 144 -18.05 10.06 4.06
CA ASN A 144 -18.56 9.78 2.74
C ASN A 144 -17.38 9.60 1.79
N LEU A 145 -16.70 8.46 1.89
CA LEU A 145 -15.45 8.22 1.15
C LEU A 145 -15.65 8.41 -0.35
N ILE A 146 -16.63 7.71 -0.92
CA ILE A 146 -16.88 7.68 -2.36
C ILE A 146 -17.36 9.04 -2.87
N GLY A 147 -18.23 9.73 -2.12
CA GLY A 147 -18.84 10.98 -2.57
C GLY A 147 -18.08 12.26 -2.23
N THR A 148 -17.06 12.22 -1.35
CA THR A 148 -16.35 13.45 -0.95
C THR A 148 -14.83 13.34 -0.90
N SER A 149 -14.27 12.39 -0.15
CA SER A 149 -12.83 12.43 0.19
C SER A 149 -11.94 11.60 -0.74
N MET A 150 -12.51 10.65 -1.48
CA MET A 150 -11.78 9.82 -2.44
C MET A 150 -11.45 10.64 -3.69
N ARG A 151 -10.20 11.10 -3.76
CA ARG A 151 -9.65 11.73 -4.97
C ARG A 151 -9.53 10.70 -6.08
N GLY A 152 -9.63 11.16 -7.33
CA GLY A 152 -9.66 10.25 -8.49
C GLY A 152 -10.96 9.45 -8.57
N HIS A 153 -12.10 10.09 -8.28
CA HIS A 153 -13.41 9.44 -8.15
C HIS A 153 -13.72 8.46 -9.30
N GLU A 154 -13.60 8.91 -10.55
CA GLU A 154 -13.88 8.07 -11.73
C GLU A 154 -12.95 6.86 -11.85
N LEU A 155 -11.67 7.01 -11.47
CA LEU A 155 -10.72 5.90 -11.44
C LEU A 155 -11.07 4.91 -10.32
N ALA A 156 -11.55 5.39 -9.18
CA ALA A 156 -12.05 4.52 -8.12
C ALA A 156 -13.33 3.78 -8.53
N LEU A 157 -14.25 4.43 -9.25
CA LEU A 157 -15.43 3.77 -9.83
C LEU A 157 -15.01 2.66 -10.80
N LYS A 158 -14.05 2.97 -11.69
CA LYS A 158 -13.51 2.03 -12.68
C LYS A 158 -12.80 0.83 -12.05
N HIS A 159 -11.78 1.11 -11.26
CA HIS A 159 -10.77 0.11 -10.86
C HIS A 159 -11.05 -0.55 -9.51
N PHE A 160 -11.69 0.17 -8.60
CA PHE A 160 -11.95 -0.34 -7.25
C PHE A 160 -13.38 -0.86 -7.09
N LEU A 161 -14.39 -0.10 -7.55
CA LEU A 161 -15.79 -0.54 -7.46
C LEU A 161 -16.23 -1.40 -8.65
N GLY A 162 -15.56 -1.29 -9.80
CA GLY A 162 -15.94 -2.01 -11.02
C GLY A 162 -17.29 -1.55 -11.59
N THR A 163 -17.62 -0.26 -11.46
CA THR A 163 -18.89 0.32 -11.93
C THR A 163 -18.71 1.20 -13.16
N HIS A 164 -19.82 1.64 -13.76
CA HIS A 164 -19.80 2.69 -14.78
C HIS A 164 -19.00 3.90 -14.31
N HIS A 165 -18.26 4.51 -15.23
CA HIS A 165 -17.36 5.62 -14.96
C HIS A 165 -17.23 6.51 -16.21
N ASN A 166 -16.76 7.74 -16.01
CA ASN A 166 -16.48 8.73 -17.06
C ASN A 166 -14.98 9.06 -17.15
N VAL A 167 -14.11 8.11 -16.85
CA VAL A 167 -12.66 8.23 -17.08
C VAL A 167 -12.38 8.61 -18.54
N LEU A 168 -11.66 9.71 -18.76
CA LEU A 168 -11.28 10.22 -20.09
C LEU A 168 -9.82 9.91 -20.45
N TYR A 169 -9.12 9.12 -19.63
CA TYR A 169 -7.74 8.73 -19.88
C TYR A 169 -7.71 7.55 -20.86
N ASP A 170 -7.30 7.83 -22.09
CA ASP A 170 -7.05 6.80 -23.11
C ASP A 170 -5.62 6.21 -22.99
N ALA A 171 -4.72 6.92 -22.30
CA ALA A 171 -3.33 6.54 -22.14
C ALA A 171 -2.95 6.35 -20.66
N GLU A 172 -2.02 5.44 -20.41
CA GLU A 172 -1.41 5.17 -19.11
C GLU A 172 0.05 5.68 -19.10
N PRO A 173 0.27 7.00 -18.90
CA PRO A 173 1.59 7.62 -19.04
C PRO A 173 2.64 7.07 -18.08
N ALA A 174 2.23 6.50 -16.95
CA ALA A 174 3.15 5.95 -15.96
C ALA A 174 3.89 4.69 -16.44
N LYS A 175 3.39 4.02 -17.50
CA LYS A 175 3.93 2.73 -17.99
C LYS A 175 5.41 2.76 -18.34
N ALA A 176 5.88 3.88 -18.89
CA ALA A 176 7.29 4.06 -19.22
C ALA A 176 8.15 4.57 -18.05
N LEU A 177 7.51 5.00 -16.96
CA LEU A 177 8.16 5.65 -15.82
C LEU A 177 8.37 4.68 -14.64
N VAL A 178 7.36 3.87 -14.34
CA VAL A 178 7.32 2.96 -13.18
C VAL A 178 8.15 1.71 -13.45
N LYS A 179 8.92 1.27 -12.46
CA LYS A 179 9.84 0.13 -12.55
C LYS A 179 9.74 -0.86 -11.39
N GLU A 180 9.27 -0.44 -10.23
CA GLU A 180 9.18 -1.28 -9.02
C GLU A 180 7.84 -2.00 -8.88
N ILE A 181 6.88 -1.71 -9.76
CA ILE A 181 5.54 -2.32 -9.75
C ILE A 181 5.32 -3.01 -11.09
N GLU A 182 4.88 -4.26 -11.03
CA GLU A 182 4.51 -5.04 -12.20
C GLU A 182 3.33 -4.39 -12.92
N TRP A 183 3.40 -4.36 -14.25
CA TRP A 183 2.36 -3.79 -15.08
C TRP A 183 1.46 -4.90 -15.63
N ASP A 184 0.23 -5.02 -15.11
CA ASP A 184 -0.78 -5.87 -15.73
C ASP A 184 -1.47 -5.12 -16.88
N ALA A 185 -1.40 -5.68 -18.10
CA ALA A 185 -2.03 -5.09 -19.29
C ALA A 185 -3.50 -5.46 -19.45
N GLU A 186 -4.00 -6.45 -18.71
CA GLU A 186 -5.39 -6.92 -18.77
C GLU A 186 -6.31 -6.18 -17.78
N LYS A 187 -5.74 -5.32 -16.93
CA LYS A 187 -6.42 -4.52 -15.91
C LYS A 187 -6.74 -3.09 -16.40
#